data_AF-A0A820RDE1-F1
#
_entry.id   AF-A0A820RDE1-F1
#
_cell.length_a   1.000
_cell.length_b   1.000
_cell.length_c   1.000
_cell.angle_alpha   90.00
_cell.angle_beta   90.00
_cell.angle_gamma   90.00
#
_symmetry.space_group_name_H-M   'P 1'
#
loop_
_entity.id
_entity.type
_entity.pdbx_description
1 polymer ?
#
loop_
_entity_poly.entity_id
_entity_poly.type
_entity_poly.pdbx_seq_one_letter_code
_entity_poly.pdbx_strand_id
1 'polypeptide(L)' 'MQWKNGNTTNGEVVAGGNGAGNRLNQLNQPSDVLIDKETDSLIICDLGNGRVVRWS' A
#
# COMPACT_ATOMS: atom_id res chain seq x y z
N MET A 1 -0.96 19.09 -0.10
CA MET A 1 -0.48 18.08 -1.06
C MET A 1 -0.47 18.70 -2.44
N GLN A 2 0.65 18.68 -3.14
CA GLN A 2 0.79 19.24 -4.48
C GLN A 2 0.89 18.06 -5.45
N TRP A 3 -0.12 17.87 -6.30
CA TRP A 3 -0.01 16.94 -7.42
C TRP A 3 0.87 17.63 -8.48
N LYS A 4 2.12 17.20 -8.61
CA LYS A 4 2.92 17.57 -9.79
C LYS A 4 2.21 16.98 -11.00
N ASN A 5 1.86 17.81 -11.98
CA ASN A 5 1.36 17.34 -13.29
C ASN A 5 2.46 16.49 -13.94
N GLY A 6 2.40 15.18 -13.68
CA GLY A 6 3.42 14.21 -14.03
C GLY A 6 3.16 13.68 -15.42
N ASN A 7 4.05 14.02 -16.34
CA ASN A 7 4.21 13.40 -17.65
C ASN A 7 4.75 11.96 -17.51
N THR A 8 3.99 11.05 -16.88
CA THR A 8 4.26 9.60 -16.83
C THR A 8 2.94 8.86 -16.82
N THR A 9 2.56 8.31 -17.96
CA THR A 9 1.23 7.75 -18.24
C THR A 9 0.93 6.39 -17.58
N ASN A 10 1.85 5.82 -16.79
CA ASN A 10 1.66 4.50 -16.16
C ASN A 10 1.96 4.57 -14.66
N GLY A 11 0.93 4.38 -13.83
CA GLY A 11 1.11 4.12 -12.40
C GLY A 11 1.57 2.68 -12.16
N GLU A 12 2.30 2.45 -11.07
CA GLU A 12 2.76 1.14 -10.64
C GLU A 12 2.00 0.68 -9.38
N VAL A 13 1.68 -0.61 -9.30
CA VAL A 13 1.13 -1.22 -8.09
C VAL A 13 2.28 -1.58 -7.17
N VAL A 14 2.48 -0.79 -6.12
CA VAL A 14 3.56 -0.97 -5.14
C VAL A 14 3.14 -1.76 -3.90
N ALA A 15 1.84 -2.00 -3.71
CA ALA A 15 1.32 -2.84 -2.63
C ALA A 15 0.04 -3.58 -3.04
N GLY A 16 -0.05 -4.87 -2.70
CA GLY A 16 -1.18 -5.73 -3.04
C GLY A 16 -1.17 -6.19 -4.51
N GLY A 17 -2.29 -6.01 -5.22
CA GLY A 17 -2.43 -6.40 -6.64
C GLY A 17 -2.73 -7.88 -6.92
N ASN A 18 -2.64 -8.76 -5.91
CA ASN A 18 -2.82 -10.21 -6.07
C ASN A 18 -4.19 -10.74 -5.57
N GLY A 19 -5.22 -9.89 -5.63
CA GLY A 19 -6.54 -10.20 -5.09
C GLY A 19 -6.61 -10.16 -3.55
N ALA A 20 -7.83 -10.34 -3.02
CA ALA A 20 -8.06 -10.34 -1.58
C ALA A 20 -7.54 -11.63 -0.92
N GLY A 21 -6.84 -11.50 0.21
CA GLY A 21 -6.34 -12.65 0.96
C GLY A 21 -5.37 -12.28 2.08
N ASN A 22 -4.82 -13.29 2.76
CA ASN A 22 -3.97 -13.14 3.95
C ASN A 22 -2.48 -13.43 3.70
N ARG A 23 -2.07 -13.71 2.45
CA ARG A 23 -0.66 -13.83 2.08
C ARG A 23 0.05 -12.49 2.20
N LEU A 24 1.38 -12.48 2.26
CA LEU A 24 2.16 -11.24 2.38
C LEU A 24 2.05 -10.33 1.16
N ASN A 25 1.77 -10.90 -0.03
CA ASN A 25 1.55 -10.16 -1.27
C ASN A 25 0.07 -9.84 -1.54
N GLN A 26 -0.80 -10.03 -0.55
CA GLN A 26 -2.25 -9.78 -0.62
C GLN A 26 -2.69 -8.86 0.52
N LEU A 27 -3.78 -8.14 0.29
CA LEU A 27 -4.46 -7.32 1.30
C LEU A 27 -5.93 -7.75 1.36
N ASN A 28 -6.59 -7.54 2.48
CA ASN A 28 -8.00 -7.84 2.67
C ASN A 28 -8.69 -6.66 3.39
N GLN A 29 -9.51 -5.91 2.65
CA GLN A 29 -10.23 -4.73 3.16
C GLN A 29 -9.32 -3.74 3.93
N PRO A 30 -8.19 -3.27 3.35
CA PRO A 30 -7.35 -2.31 4.06
C PRO A 30 -8.11 -1.00 4.30
N SER A 31 -7.96 -0.42 5.49
CA SER A 31 -8.74 0.75 5.91
C SER A 31 -7.93 2.06 5.93
N ASP A 32 -6.60 1.97 6.04
CA ASP A 32 -5.73 3.15 6.13
C ASP A 32 -4.31 2.82 5.63
N VAL A 33 -3.57 3.86 5.22
CA VAL A 33 -2.18 3.79 4.77
C VAL A 33 -1.41 5.04 5.19
N LEU A 34 -0.19 4.85 5.67
CA LEU A 34 0.77 5.91 5.92
C LEU A 34 2.10 5.63 5.24
N ILE A 35 2.84 6.68 4.92
CA ILE A 35 4.19 6.62 4.39
C ILE A 35 5.16 6.84 5.54
N ASP A 36 6.00 5.87 5.81
CA ASP A 36 7.17 6.05 6.67
C ASP A 36 8.30 6.69 5.84
N LYS A 37 8.56 7.96 6.10
CA LYS A 37 9.58 8.75 5.38
C LYS A 37 11.02 8.37 5.75
N GLU A 38 11.23 7.71 6.89
CA GLU A 38 12.58 7.28 7.29
C GLU A 38 12.99 6.04 6.51
N THR A 39 12.03 5.15 6.23
CA THR A 39 12.29 3.87 5.56
C THR A 39 11.73 3.76 4.14
N ASP A 40 11.12 4.84 3.63
CA ASP A 40 10.40 4.92 2.35
C ASP A 40 9.39 3.78 2.14
N SER A 41 8.78 3.32 3.24
CA SER A 41 7.88 2.17 3.26
C SER A 41 6.43 2.60 3.44
N LEU A 42 5.51 1.80 2.90
CA LEU A 42 4.08 1.90 3.21
C LEU A 42 3.75 1.08 4.45
N ILE A 43 3.08 1.68 5.42
CA ILE A 43 2.48 0.97 6.55
C ILE A 43 0.97 0.96 6.32
N ILE A 44 0.38 -0.23 6.26
CA ILE A 44 -1.01 -0.44 5.85
C ILE A 44 -1.77 -1.12 6.97
N CYS A 45 -2.93 -0.56 7.34
CA CYS A 45 -3.90 -1.21 8.22
C CYS A 45 -4.72 -2.21 7.39
N ASP A 46 -4.34 -3.48 7.43
CA ASP A 46 -4.96 -4.58 6.69
C ASP A 46 -6.13 -5.17 7.52
N LEU A 47 -7.17 -4.34 7.70
CA LEU A 47 -8.25 -4.52 8.66
C LEU A 47 -8.93 -5.90 8.56
N GLY A 48 -9.26 -6.35 7.35
CA GLY A 48 -9.93 -7.64 7.13
C GLY A 48 -9.06 -8.86 7.51
N ASN A 49 -7.75 -8.67 7.67
CA ASN A 49 -6.82 -9.68 8.19
C ASN A 49 -6.43 -9.44 9.65
N GLY A 50 -6.92 -8.35 10.29
CA GLY A 50 -6.60 -8.02 11.68
C GLY A 50 -5.12 -7.75 11.93
N ARG A 51 -4.40 -7.19 10.95
CA ARG A 51 -2.95 -6.96 11.02
C ARG A 51 -2.55 -5.59 10.49
N VAL A 52 -1.34 -5.17 10.86
CA VAL A 52 -0.63 -4.05 10.22
C VAL A 52 0.55 -4.63 9.46
N VAL A 53 0.73 -4.24 8.20
CA VAL A 53 1.84 -4.71 7.34
C VAL A 53 2.69 -3.54 6.86
N ARG A 54 3.97 -3.83 6.65
CA ARG A 54 4.94 -2.91 6.03
C ARG A 54 5.32 -3.42 4.64
N TRP A 55 5.30 -2.55 3.65
CA TRP A 55 5.72 -2.79 2.28
C TRP A 55 6.84 -1.82 1.90
N SER A 56 7.88 -2.32 1.26
CA SER A 56 9.12 -1.60 0.91
C SER A 56 9.60 -2.03 -0.46
#